data_AF-A0A8T1WQP0-F1
#
_entry.id   AF-A0A8T1WQP0-F1
#
_cell.length_a   1.000
_cell.length_b   1.000
_cell.length_c   1.000
_cell.angle_alpha   90.00
_cell.angle_beta   90.00
_cell.angle_gamma   90.00
#
_symmetry.space_group_name_H-M   'P 1'
#
loop_
_entity.id
_entity.type
_entity.pdbx_description
1 polymer ?
#
loop_
_entity_poly.entity_id
_entity_poly.type
_entity_poly.pdbx_seq_one_letter_code
_entity_poly.pdbx_strand_id
1 'polypeptide(L)'
;MREAAVLEDDRNFFVSTTYSLWDADKIMGCQCDPGYTGIDCSLRECPKGDDPLTAGQNAVQTLTCTCTTCTGTFALSFRGRVTTNLAAVDLSETLKAALEALDSIYGVDIAAGTPLCSSGGSTIAITFTNNPGDLPNLNVLNNLVDGNPLVTTTTPGTREDVYCSNHGSCDFYTGVCTCILTVAGATCSGRGTCKTIQQLSAEAEDRQGNPLGVTYGATPNTPATWDATKIQGCDCITNGYFGPYENAYGDFTGGHDCYMRECPRGADPFESGKVNEKQTLTCTADGGVFTLTFRGETTAVIPANAGFAQVQSALQALDSVRTATVTIAPGSTVCGVAPVTTTIEFTFMQGDLPPLSYDASALTLTASTAVLLVDELVEGTKANIECSARGVCDRSTGVCSCFPYFLSSDGAGGLGRRGDCGYISPYPSVTLS
;
A
#
# COMPACT_ATOMS: atom_id res chain seq x y z
N MET A 1 1.99 33.56 25.08
CA MET A 1 0.70 32.90 24.76
C MET A 1 -0.38 33.88 24.32
N ARG A 2 -0.48 35.07 24.92
CA ARG A 2 -1.46 36.10 24.52
C ARG A 2 -1.41 36.45 23.04
N GLU A 3 -0.22 36.73 22.51
CA GLU A 3 0.00 37.07 21.10
C GLU A 3 -0.29 35.88 20.18
N ALA A 4 0.17 34.68 20.56
CA ALA A 4 -0.08 33.46 19.80
C ALA A 4 -1.57 33.09 19.72
N ALA A 5 -2.36 33.39 20.76
CA ALA A 5 -3.79 33.06 20.77
C ALA A 5 -4.61 33.81 19.71
N VAL A 6 -4.19 35.03 19.34
CA VAL A 6 -4.88 35.85 18.33
C VAL A 6 -4.33 35.66 16.92
N LEU A 7 -3.25 34.88 16.78
CA LEU A 7 -2.62 34.56 15.51
C LEU A 7 -3.35 33.38 14.86
N GLU A 8 -3.60 33.48 13.56
CA GLU A 8 -4.18 32.42 12.75
C GLU A 8 -3.34 32.33 11.48
N ASP A 9 -2.59 31.24 11.31
CA ASP A 9 -1.63 31.04 10.21
C ASP A 9 -1.90 29.77 9.39
N ASP A 10 -2.95 29.02 9.73
CA ASP A 10 -3.37 27.77 9.11
C ASP A 10 -2.26 26.69 9.06
N ARG A 11 -1.17 26.87 9.82
CA ARG A 11 -0.03 25.95 9.92
C ARG A 11 0.14 25.41 11.33
N ASN A 12 0.31 26.31 12.30
CA ASN A 12 0.48 26.01 13.72
C ASN A 12 -0.73 26.51 14.52
N PHE A 13 -1.41 27.54 14.02
CA PHE A 13 -2.58 28.15 14.64
C PHE A 13 -3.76 28.16 13.66
N PHE A 14 -4.71 27.24 13.87
CA PHE A 14 -5.89 27.03 13.01
C PHE A 14 -7.13 27.79 13.48
N VAL A 15 -7.08 28.36 14.70
CA VAL A 15 -8.20 29.06 15.32
C VAL A 15 -7.65 30.22 16.14
N SER A 16 -8.21 31.41 15.96
CA SER A 16 -7.96 32.56 16.81
C SER A 16 -8.88 32.59 18.03
N THR A 17 -8.34 32.92 19.20
CA THR A 17 -9.06 33.07 20.47
C THR A 17 -8.42 34.15 21.35
N THR A 18 -9.10 34.53 22.43
CA THR A 18 -8.55 35.47 23.42
C THR A 18 -8.05 34.71 24.64
N TYR A 19 -6.76 34.84 24.95
CA TYR A 19 -6.15 34.25 26.15
C TYR A 19 -5.68 35.32 27.15
N SER A 20 -6.34 35.39 28.30
CA SER A 20 -6.11 36.44 29.31
C SER A 20 -5.85 35.92 30.73
N LEU A 21 -5.44 34.66 30.88
CA LEU A 21 -5.10 34.08 32.18
C LEU A 21 -3.72 34.60 32.69
N TRP A 22 -3.39 34.24 33.93
CA TRP A 22 -2.25 34.81 34.67
C TRP A 22 -0.87 34.58 33.98
N ASP A 23 -0.77 33.53 33.18
CA ASP A 23 0.42 33.06 32.47
C ASP A 23 0.48 33.51 31.01
N ALA A 24 -0.49 34.31 30.55
CA ALA A 24 -0.61 34.74 29.15
C ALA A 24 0.67 35.39 28.58
N ASP A 25 1.39 36.14 29.42
CA ASP A 25 2.67 36.81 29.11
C ASP A 25 3.87 36.16 29.81
N LYS A 26 3.68 34.96 30.39
CA LYS A 26 4.73 34.21 31.10
C LYS A 26 5.26 33.06 30.28
N ILE A 27 4.41 32.47 29.43
CA ILE A 27 4.79 31.38 28.52
C ILE A 27 5.04 31.98 27.14
N MET A 28 6.28 31.85 26.68
CA MET A 28 6.74 32.32 25.38
C MET A 28 7.18 31.11 24.53
N GLY A 29 7.05 31.23 23.23
CA GLY A 29 7.50 30.24 22.24
C GLY A 29 7.79 30.93 20.93
N CYS A 30 8.52 30.26 20.04
CA CYS A 30 8.81 30.78 18.71
C CYS A 30 7.71 30.36 17.73
N GLN A 31 7.29 31.28 16.85
CA GLN A 31 6.53 30.91 15.65
C GLN A 31 7.53 30.56 14.56
N CYS A 32 7.50 29.32 14.10
CA CYS A 32 8.49 28.83 13.14
C CYS A 32 8.14 29.19 11.71
N ASP A 33 9.18 29.55 10.95
CA ASP A 33 9.07 29.70 9.52
C ASP A 33 8.70 28.37 8.84
N PRO A 34 8.06 28.41 7.65
CA PRO A 34 7.78 27.23 6.85
C PRO A 34 8.95 26.24 6.75
N GLY A 35 8.72 24.99 7.11
CA GLY A 35 9.73 23.92 7.08
C GLY A 35 10.58 23.81 8.35
N TYR A 36 10.33 24.64 9.37
CA TYR A 36 10.95 24.56 10.69
C TYR A 36 9.93 24.23 11.78
N THR A 37 10.37 23.54 12.82
CA THR A 37 9.56 23.10 13.94
C THR A 37 10.38 23.06 15.24
N GLY A 38 9.76 22.61 16.33
CA GLY A 38 10.36 22.59 17.66
C GLY A 38 10.15 23.91 18.41
N ILE A 39 10.48 23.90 19.71
CA ILE A 39 10.19 25.01 20.62
C ILE A 39 10.98 26.30 20.28
N ASP A 40 12.14 26.14 19.65
CA ASP A 40 13.06 27.21 19.24
C ASP A 40 13.24 27.29 17.72
N CYS A 41 12.41 26.57 16.95
CA CYS A 41 12.49 26.51 15.49
C CYS A 41 13.83 26.01 14.93
N SER A 42 14.63 25.30 15.74
CA SER A 42 15.91 24.72 15.30
C SER A 42 15.75 23.42 14.52
N LEU A 43 14.60 22.77 14.64
CA LEU A 43 14.28 21.51 13.97
C LEU A 43 13.63 21.78 12.62
N ARG A 44 13.74 20.82 11.70
CA ARG A 44 13.15 20.83 10.37
C ARG A 44 11.95 19.91 10.32
N GLU A 45 10.92 20.35 9.60
CA GLU A 45 9.74 19.54 9.30
C GLU A 45 10.09 18.55 8.18
N CYS A 46 9.81 17.27 8.37
CA CYS A 46 9.97 16.27 7.30
C CYS A 46 8.75 16.27 6.37
N PRO A 47 8.91 15.77 5.12
CA PRO A 47 7.79 15.43 4.26
C PRO A 47 6.73 14.62 5.01
N LYS A 48 5.48 15.02 4.85
CA LYS A 48 4.31 14.24 5.27
C LYS A 48 3.58 13.76 4.03
N GLY A 49 2.96 12.61 4.14
CA GLY A 49 2.28 11.99 3.02
C GLY A 49 1.36 10.87 3.47
N ASP A 50 0.57 10.43 2.50
CA ASP A 50 -0.32 9.28 2.59
C ASP A 50 0.49 8.00 2.42
N ASP A 51 0.01 6.88 2.97
CA ASP A 51 0.51 5.56 2.59
C ASP A 51 -0.21 5.15 1.29
N PRO A 52 0.49 4.84 0.19
CA PRO A 52 -0.16 4.44 -1.07
C PRO A 52 -1.10 3.23 -0.95
N LEU A 53 -0.98 2.45 0.12
CA LEU A 53 -1.80 1.27 0.39
C LEU A 53 -3.01 1.56 1.30
N THR A 54 -3.12 2.75 1.89
CA THR A 54 -4.27 3.12 2.72
C THR A 54 -5.44 3.65 1.87
N ALA A 55 -6.64 3.27 2.28
CA ALA A 55 -7.87 3.73 1.64
C ALA A 55 -8.35 5.00 2.33
N GLY A 56 -8.24 6.14 1.65
CA GLY A 56 -8.71 7.43 2.15
C GLY A 56 -9.29 8.31 1.04
N GLN A 57 -10.16 9.24 1.42
CA GLN A 57 -10.73 10.21 0.50
C GLN A 57 -9.94 11.53 0.52
N ASN A 58 -9.88 12.18 -0.64
CA ASN A 58 -9.28 13.50 -0.78
C ASN A 58 -10.13 14.57 -0.09
N ALA A 59 -9.48 15.60 0.45
CA ALA A 59 -10.17 16.79 0.91
C ALA A 59 -10.79 17.51 -0.30
N VAL A 60 -12.05 17.91 -0.18
CA VAL A 60 -12.75 18.72 -1.19
C VAL A 60 -13.29 19.98 -0.54
N GLN A 61 -12.92 21.11 -1.11
CA GLN A 61 -13.46 22.42 -0.75
C GLN A 61 -14.21 22.99 -1.95
N THR A 62 -15.25 23.77 -1.69
CA THR A 62 -16.07 24.38 -2.74
C THR A 62 -15.96 25.89 -2.67
N LEU A 63 -15.56 26.51 -3.78
CA LEU A 63 -15.64 27.96 -3.98
C LEU A 63 -17.00 28.29 -4.60
N THR A 64 -17.79 29.08 -3.88
CA THR A 64 -19.04 29.68 -4.38
C THR A 64 -18.86 31.17 -4.55
N CYS A 65 -19.37 31.73 -5.64
CA CYS A 65 -19.32 33.16 -5.85
C CYS A 65 -20.49 33.67 -6.69
N THR A 66 -21.19 34.67 -6.17
CA THR A 66 -22.19 35.47 -6.88
C THR A 66 -21.68 36.90 -7.04
N CYS A 67 -21.96 37.54 -8.16
CA CYS A 67 -21.59 38.93 -8.43
C CYS A 67 -22.62 39.65 -9.32
N THR A 68 -22.78 40.96 -9.16
CA THR A 68 -23.76 41.73 -9.96
C THR A 68 -23.16 42.23 -11.28
N THR A 69 -21.99 42.86 -11.19
CA THR A 69 -21.20 43.40 -12.32
C THR A 69 -19.92 42.59 -12.56
N CYS A 70 -19.54 41.74 -11.59
CA CYS A 70 -18.39 40.84 -11.69
C CYS A 70 -17.10 41.59 -12.03
N THR A 71 -16.88 42.70 -11.32
CA THR A 71 -15.70 43.56 -11.49
C THR A 71 -14.78 43.47 -10.28
N GLY A 72 -13.48 43.64 -10.53
CA GLY A 72 -12.44 43.55 -9.51
C GLY A 72 -11.79 42.18 -9.42
N THR A 73 -10.93 42.03 -8.42
CA THR A 73 -10.13 40.83 -8.18
C THR A 73 -10.17 40.44 -6.71
N PHE A 74 -10.04 39.15 -6.42
CA PHE A 74 -9.82 38.61 -5.09
C PHE A 74 -8.57 37.73 -5.11
N ALA A 75 -8.06 37.34 -3.95
CA ALA A 75 -6.99 36.35 -3.84
C ALA A 75 -7.40 35.27 -2.84
N LEU A 76 -6.79 34.09 -2.94
CA LEU A 76 -6.96 33.02 -1.97
C LEU A 76 -5.67 32.87 -1.16
N SER A 77 -5.83 32.56 0.13
CA SER A 77 -4.74 32.26 1.05
C SER A 77 -4.84 30.82 1.53
N PHE A 78 -3.71 30.12 1.55
CA PHE A 78 -3.57 28.80 2.13
C PHE A 78 -2.26 28.71 2.91
N ARG A 79 -2.33 28.44 4.22
CA ARG A 79 -1.13 28.26 5.07
C ARG A 79 -0.15 29.45 4.97
N GLY A 80 -0.70 30.66 5.00
CA GLY A 80 0.05 31.93 4.89
C GLY A 80 0.61 32.26 3.50
N ARG A 81 0.26 31.48 2.46
CA ARG A 81 0.65 31.74 1.06
C ARG A 81 -0.54 32.25 0.27
N VAL A 82 -0.31 33.30 -0.50
CA VAL A 82 -1.36 34.01 -1.22
C VAL A 82 -1.19 33.80 -2.72
N THR A 83 -2.29 33.48 -3.40
CA THR A 83 -2.31 33.35 -4.86
C THR A 83 -2.04 34.70 -5.53
N THR A 84 -1.76 34.68 -6.83
CA THR A 84 -1.94 35.90 -7.65
C THR A 84 -3.39 36.38 -7.59
N ASN A 85 -3.62 37.65 -7.86
CA ASN A 85 -4.97 38.20 -7.94
C ASN A 85 -5.76 37.50 -9.05
N LEU A 86 -6.95 37.02 -8.71
CA LEU A 86 -7.90 36.33 -9.58
C LEU A 86 -9.05 37.30 -9.91
N ALA A 87 -9.35 37.47 -11.19
CA ALA A 87 -10.49 38.27 -11.62
C ALA A 87 -11.80 37.47 -11.53
N ALA A 88 -12.90 38.15 -11.26
CA ALA A 88 -14.22 37.52 -11.19
C ALA A 88 -14.63 36.78 -12.47
N VAL A 89 -14.11 37.23 -13.62
CA VAL A 89 -14.38 36.67 -14.97
C VAL A 89 -13.37 35.62 -15.41
N ASP A 90 -12.33 35.35 -14.61
CA ASP A 90 -11.38 34.28 -14.91
C ASP A 90 -12.11 32.93 -14.91
N LEU A 91 -11.51 31.94 -15.57
CA LEU A 91 -12.01 30.58 -15.60
C LEU A 91 -11.32 29.72 -14.54
N SER A 92 -11.94 28.59 -14.19
CA SER A 92 -11.49 27.67 -13.16
C SER A 92 -10.08 27.10 -13.41
N GLU A 93 -9.61 27.02 -14.66
CA GLU A 93 -8.22 26.69 -14.99
C GLU A 93 -7.21 27.74 -14.51
N THR A 94 -7.57 29.03 -14.49
CA THR A 94 -6.72 30.09 -13.93
C THR A 94 -6.60 29.93 -12.42
N LEU A 95 -7.70 29.57 -11.76
CA LEU A 95 -7.70 29.23 -10.33
C LEU A 95 -6.82 28.00 -10.05
N LYS A 96 -6.93 26.95 -10.87
CA LYS A 96 -6.06 25.76 -10.76
C LYS A 96 -4.58 26.15 -10.82
N ALA A 97 -4.18 26.89 -11.85
CA ALA A 97 -2.80 27.33 -12.01
C ALA A 97 -2.32 28.21 -10.85
N ALA A 98 -3.19 29.09 -10.33
CA ALA A 98 -2.85 29.97 -9.21
C ALA A 98 -2.68 29.21 -7.89
N LEU A 99 -3.46 28.16 -7.65
CA LEU A 99 -3.33 27.29 -6.48
C LEU A 99 -2.10 26.38 -6.58
N GLU A 100 -1.86 25.76 -7.75
CA GLU A 100 -0.67 24.90 -7.98
C GLU A 100 0.65 25.68 -7.96
N ALA A 101 0.60 27.01 -8.06
CA ALA A 101 1.77 27.88 -7.89
C ALA A 101 2.16 28.10 -6.41
N LEU A 102 1.30 27.72 -5.46
CA LEU A 102 1.61 27.83 -4.03
C LEU A 102 2.50 26.66 -3.58
N ASP A 103 3.60 26.95 -2.90
CA ASP A 103 4.51 25.94 -2.34
C ASP A 103 3.86 25.06 -1.25
N SER A 104 2.70 25.48 -0.71
CA SER A 104 1.90 24.74 0.26
C SER A 104 0.88 23.78 -0.38
N ILE A 105 0.69 23.82 -1.69
CA ILE A 105 -0.26 22.97 -2.43
C ILE A 105 0.52 22.08 -3.42
N TYR A 106 0.36 20.77 -3.29
CA TYR A 106 1.12 19.78 -4.07
C TYR A 106 0.28 19.13 -5.19
N GLY A 107 -0.98 19.54 -5.33
CA GLY A 107 -1.82 19.22 -6.48
C GLY A 107 -3.31 19.40 -6.18
N VAL A 108 -4.03 19.95 -7.16
CA VAL A 108 -5.48 20.10 -7.12
C VAL A 108 -6.13 19.66 -8.43
N ASP A 109 -7.32 19.10 -8.32
CA ASP A 109 -8.19 18.84 -9.45
C ASP A 109 -9.40 19.76 -9.41
N ILE A 110 -9.66 20.41 -10.55
CA ILE A 110 -10.73 21.40 -10.74
C ILE A 110 -11.27 21.23 -12.16
N ALA A 111 -12.58 21.07 -12.30
CA ALA A 111 -13.24 21.00 -13.60
C ALA A 111 -13.08 22.34 -14.37
N ALA A 112 -12.59 22.28 -15.60
CA ALA A 112 -12.32 23.44 -16.44
C ALA A 112 -13.59 24.13 -16.97
N GLY A 113 -13.47 25.39 -17.37
CA GLY A 113 -14.51 26.13 -18.09
C GLY A 113 -15.63 26.74 -17.23
N THR A 114 -15.48 26.77 -15.90
CA THR A 114 -16.43 27.46 -15.02
C THR A 114 -15.88 28.84 -14.67
N PRO A 115 -16.62 29.95 -14.93
CA PRO A 115 -16.23 31.28 -14.45
C PRO A 115 -16.11 31.30 -12.92
N LEU A 116 -15.14 32.04 -12.37
CA LEU A 116 -14.93 32.11 -10.93
C LEU A 116 -16.14 32.72 -10.20
N CYS A 117 -16.76 33.73 -10.80
CA CYS A 117 -17.98 34.34 -10.29
C CYS A 117 -18.96 34.60 -11.44
N SER A 118 -20.26 34.53 -11.16
CA SER A 118 -21.29 34.90 -12.13
C SER A 118 -22.53 35.49 -11.46
N SER A 119 -23.38 36.17 -12.25
CA SER A 119 -24.66 36.71 -11.77
C SER A 119 -25.69 35.64 -11.42
N GLY A 120 -25.56 34.44 -11.98
CA GLY A 120 -26.35 33.26 -11.62
C GLY A 120 -25.78 32.46 -10.45
N GLY A 121 -24.61 32.84 -9.94
CA GLY A 121 -23.80 32.05 -9.02
C GLY A 121 -22.93 31.04 -9.75
N SER A 122 -21.68 30.94 -9.30
CA SER A 122 -20.73 29.93 -9.76
C SER A 122 -20.32 29.06 -8.58
N THR A 123 -20.17 27.75 -8.83
CA THR A 123 -19.78 26.76 -7.83
C THR A 123 -18.66 25.92 -8.43
N ILE A 124 -17.50 25.93 -7.78
CA ILE A 124 -16.30 25.25 -8.23
C ILE A 124 -15.85 24.31 -7.12
N ALA A 125 -15.79 23.02 -7.43
CA ALA A 125 -15.20 22.03 -6.54
C ALA A 125 -13.68 21.99 -6.74
N ILE A 126 -12.96 22.07 -5.62
CA ILE A 126 -11.50 22.01 -5.54
C ILE A 126 -11.16 20.74 -4.79
N THR A 127 -10.69 19.71 -5.50
CA THR A 127 -10.25 18.46 -4.90
C THR A 127 -8.75 18.52 -4.69
N PHE A 128 -8.29 18.45 -3.44
CA PHE A 128 -6.86 18.38 -3.13
C PHE A 128 -6.38 16.96 -3.34
N THR A 129 -5.60 16.75 -4.41
CA THR A 129 -5.20 15.39 -4.80
C THR A 129 -4.01 14.89 -4.01
N ASN A 130 -3.11 15.78 -3.58
CA ASN A 130 -1.82 15.43 -2.96
C ASN A 130 -1.51 16.25 -1.69
N ASN A 131 -2.54 16.80 -1.06
CA ASN A 131 -2.47 17.37 0.28
C ASN A 131 -3.37 16.49 1.16
N PRO A 132 -2.85 15.40 1.73
CA PRO A 132 -3.66 14.49 2.54
C PRO A 132 -4.06 15.13 3.88
N GLY A 133 -4.93 14.43 4.62
CA GLY A 133 -5.47 14.89 5.89
C GLY A 133 -6.63 15.89 5.76
N ASP A 134 -7.11 16.32 6.92
CA ASP A 134 -8.15 17.35 7.02
C ASP A 134 -7.52 18.73 6.85
N LEU A 135 -7.79 19.38 5.72
CA LEU A 135 -7.16 20.64 5.34
C LEU A 135 -7.94 21.85 5.85
N PRO A 136 -7.26 22.91 6.33
CA PRO A 136 -7.92 24.17 6.62
C PRO A 136 -8.54 24.76 5.36
N ASN A 137 -9.62 25.53 5.52
CA ASN A 137 -10.28 26.20 4.39
C ASN A 137 -9.33 27.19 3.69
N LEU A 138 -9.45 27.31 2.38
CA LEU A 138 -8.86 28.45 1.66
C LEU A 138 -9.52 29.74 2.14
N ASN A 139 -8.70 30.69 2.57
CA ASN A 139 -9.17 31.97 3.07
C ASN A 139 -9.28 32.97 1.91
N VAL A 140 -10.47 33.54 1.72
CA VAL A 140 -10.70 34.57 0.70
C VAL A 140 -10.13 35.90 1.20
N LEU A 141 -9.16 36.43 0.46
CA LEU A 141 -8.57 37.73 0.71
C LEU A 141 -9.12 38.76 -0.28
N ASN A 142 -9.50 39.92 0.25
CA ASN A 142 -10.06 41.05 -0.48
C ASN A 142 -11.33 40.69 -1.27
N ASN A 143 -12.47 41.23 -0.86
CA ASN A 143 -13.73 40.95 -1.54
C ASN A 143 -13.83 41.74 -2.85
N LEU A 144 -14.54 41.15 -3.81
CA LEU A 144 -15.01 41.86 -4.99
C LEU A 144 -15.91 43.04 -4.57
N VAL A 145 -15.95 44.09 -5.37
CA VAL A 145 -16.73 45.30 -5.07
C VAL A 145 -18.22 44.98 -4.87
N ASP A 146 -18.73 43.97 -5.57
CA ASP A 146 -20.12 43.54 -5.55
C ASP A 146 -20.27 42.01 -5.66
N GLY A 147 -19.27 41.27 -5.21
CA GLY A 147 -19.28 39.82 -5.19
C GLY A 147 -18.83 39.26 -3.84
N ASN A 148 -19.35 38.08 -3.51
CA ASN A 148 -19.03 37.41 -2.25
C ASN A 148 -18.45 36.01 -2.53
N PRO A 149 -17.15 35.92 -2.85
CA PRO A 149 -16.48 34.63 -2.90
C PRO A 149 -16.46 34.01 -1.50
N LEU A 150 -16.89 32.76 -1.41
CA LEU A 150 -16.93 31.98 -0.18
C LEU A 150 -16.41 30.58 -0.44
N VAL A 151 -15.44 30.15 0.36
CA VAL A 151 -14.93 28.78 0.34
C VAL A 151 -15.45 28.00 1.55
N THR A 152 -15.91 26.77 1.32
CA THR A 152 -16.34 25.85 2.38
C THR A 152 -15.81 24.44 2.15
N THR A 153 -15.36 23.76 3.20
CA THR A 153 -15.09 22.32 3.16
C THR A 153 -16.39 21.56 2.93
N THR A 154 -16.44 20.80 1.84
CA THR A 154 -17.56 19.90 1.52
C THR A 154 -17.25 18.45 1.86
N THR A 155 -15.98 18.08 1.86
CA THR A 155 -15.54 16.73 2.22
C THR A 155 -14.20 16.83 2.95
N PRO A 156 -14.13 16.49 4.25
CA PRO A 156 -12.86 16.38 4.96
C PRO A 156 -12.00 15.28 4.33
N GLY A 157 -10.71 15.55 4.20
CA GLY A 157 -9.74 14.53 3.77
C GLY A 157 -9.47 13.55 4.91
N THR A 158 -9.41 12.26 4.59
CA THR A 158 -9.15 11.21 5.58
C THR A 158 -7.86 10.43 5.30
N ARG A 159 -7.20 10.72 4.18
CA ARG A 159 -5.86 10.21 3.87
C ARG A 159 -4.87 10.60 4.96
N GLU A 160 -3.96 9.71 5.29
CA GLU A 160 -2.99 9.92 6.34
C GLU A 160 -2.06 11.11 6.00
N ASP A 161 -1.85 12.03 6.96
CA ASP A 161 -0.90 13.14 6.83
C ASP A 161 0.15 13.03 7.95
N VAL A 162 1.03 12.04 7.81
CA VAL A 162 2.01 11.68 8.83
C VAL A 162 3.43 11.80 8.29
N TYR A 163 4.38 12.10 9.17
CA TYR A 163 5.79 12.22 8.78
C TYR A 163 6.27 10.93 8.11
N CYS A 164 6.91 11.09 6.96
CA CYS A 164 7.51 10.01 6.19
C CYS A 164 6.52 8.89 5.84
N SER A 165 5.23 9.21 5.72
CA SER A 165 4.13 8.28 5.44
C SER A 165 4.14 7.02 6.34
N ASN A 166 4.63 7.12 7.59
CA ASN A 166 4.89 5.98 8.50
C ASN A 166 5.90 4.92 8.01
N HIS A 167 6.51 5.11 6.84
CA HIS A 167 7.49 4.16 6.27
C HIS A 167 8.93 4.49 6.66
N GLY A 168 9.21 5.72 7.09
CA GLY A 168 10.56 6.17 7.49
C GLY A 168 10.60 6.93 8.81
N SER A 169 11.82 7.19 9.29
CA SER A 169 12.08 8.09 10.41
C SER A 169 12.39 9.49 9.89
N CYS A 170 11.78 10.49 10.53
CA CYS A 170 12.12 11.89 10.30
C CYS A 170 13.40 12.25 11.05
N ASP A 171 14.47 12.58 10.31
CA ASP A 171 15.60 13.30 10.90
C ASP A 171 15.26 14.78 10.99
N PHE A 172 14.83 15.22 12.17
CA PHE A 172 14.46 16.60 12.45
C PHE A 172 15.63 17.60 12.37
N TYR A 173 16.90 17.18 12.23
CA TYR A 173 18.00 18.12 11.99
C TYR A 173 18.17 18.44 10.51
N THR A 174 17.94 17.45 9.64
CA THR A 174 18.10 17.57 8.19
C THR A 174 16.78 17.77 7.44
N GLY A 175 15.65 17.41 8.04
CA GLY A 175 14.32 17.43 7.43
C GLY A 175 14.12 16.33 6.40
N VAL A 176 14.95 15.27 6.46
CA VAL A 176 14.94 14.17 5.48
C VAL A 176 14.29 12.95 6.10
N CYS A 177 13.37 12.34 5.34
CA CYS A 177 12.81 11.03 5.65
C CYS A 177 13.80 9.95 5.25
N THR A 178 14.32 9.25 6.24
CA THR A 178 15.29 8.17 6.04
C THR A 178 14.72 6.86 6.58
N CYS A 179 15.26 5.74 6.11
CA CYS A 179 14.91 4.45 6.69
C CYS A 179 15.24 4.39 8.18
N ILE A 180 14.44 3.64 8.91
CA ILE A 180 14.57 3.56 10.36
C ILE A 180 15.89 2.86 10.70
N LEU A 181 16.71 3.57 11.47
CA LEU A 181 17.90 3.03 12.10
C LEU A 181 17.50 2.49 13.48
N THR A 182 17.84 1.24 13.77
CA THR A 182 17.69 0.72 15.13
C THR A 182 18.78 1.26 16.05
N VAL A 183 18.63 1.03 17.36
CA VAL A 183 19.61 1.35 18.41
C VAL A 183 21.03 0.81 18.15
N ALA A 184 21.21 -0.16 17.24
CA ALA A 184 22.52 -0.67 16.82
C ALA A 184 23.10 0.04 15.57
N GLY A 185 22.43 1.07 15.04
CA GLY A 185 22.83 1.80 13.83
C GLY A 185 22.61 1.04 12.52
N ALA A 186 21.99 -0.14 12.57
CA ALA A 186 21.67 -0.93 11.38
C ALA A 186 20.39 -0.42 10.73
N THR A 187 20.48 -0.08 9.44
CA THR A 187 19.34 0.24 8.57
C THR A 187 18.38 -0.94 8.50
N CYS A 188 17.10 -0.69 8.71
CA CYS A 188 16.04 -1.72 8.64
C CYS A 188 16.33 -2.92 9.54
N SER A 189 16.80 -2.64 10.77
CA SER A 189 17.20 -3.65 11.75
C SER A 189 18.30 -4.62 11.27
N GLY A 190 19.02 -4.29 10.18
CA GLY A 190 19.94 -5.20 9.50
C GLY A 190 19.26 -6.37 8.80
N ARG A 191 17.93 -6.29 8.60
CA ARG A 191 17.03 -7.34 8.11
C ARG A 191 16.19 -6.85 6.93
N GLY A 192 16.61 -5.77 6.29
CA GLY A 192 15.90 -5.13 5.19
C GLY A 192 16.85 -4.30 4.33
N THR A 193 16.35 -3.89 3.18
CA THR A 193 17.01 -2.90 2.33
C THR A 193 16.24 -1.59 2.39
N CYS A 194 16.97 -0.47 2.40
CA CYS A 194 16.35 0.83 2.38
C CYS A 194 15.97 1.20 0.94
N LYS A 195 14.68 1.42 0.69
CA LYS A 195 14.14 1.72 -0.63
C LYS A 195 13.29 2.97 -0.59
N THR A 196 13.19 3.67 -1.73
CA THR A 196 12.26 4.80 -1.85
C THR A 196 10.83 4.30 -1.98
N ILE A 197 9.84 5.14 -1.66
CA ILE A 197 8.43 4.77 -1.82
C ILE A 197 8.07 4.42 -3.28
N GLN A 198 8.77 5.01 -4.26
CA GLN A 198 8.70 4.58 -5.66
C GLN A 198 9.09 3.11 -5.85
N GLN A 199 10.24 2.71 -5.31
CA GLN A 199 10.72 1.33 -5.42
C GLN A 199 9.80 0.37 -4.66
N LEU A 200 9.42 0.73 -3.44
CA LEU A 200 8.49 -0.04 -2.61
C LEU A 200 7.13 -0.23 -3.32
N SER A 201 6.60 0.81 -3.97
CA SER A 201 5.33 0.72 -4.69
C SER A 201 5.38 -0.27 -5.86
N ALA A 202 6.49 -0.29 -6.61
CA ALA A 202 6.68 -1.17 -7.75
C ALA A 202 6.83 -2.64 -7.35
N GLU A 203 7.29 -2.87 -6.13
CA GLU A 203 7.49 -4.20 -5.53
C GLU A 203 6.36 -4.58 -4.56
N ALA A 204 5.32 -3.75 -4.44
CA ALA A 204 4.24 -3.98 -3.50
C ALA A 204 3.45 -5.24 -3.88
N GLU A 205 3.25 -6.11 -2.89
CA GLU A 205 2.47 -7.34 -3.02
C GLU A 205 1.19 -7.28 -2.16
N ASP A 206 0.16 -8.00 -2.56
CA ASP A 206 -1.02 -8.21 -1.70
C ASP A 206 -0.69 -9.13 -0.51
N ARG A 207 -1.68 -9.39 0.35
CA ARG A 207 -1.51 -10.29 1.51
C ARG A 207 -1.24 -11.74 1.10
N GLN A 208 -1.46 -12.05 -0.17
CA GLN A 208 -1.21 -13.30 -0.82
C GLN A 208 0.09 -13.21 -1.63
N GLY A 209 0.99 -12.24 -1.43
CA GLY A 209 2.29 -12.20 -2.13
C GLY A 209 2.19 -12.03 -3.65
N ASN A 210 1.07 -11.51 -4.16
CA ASN A 210 0.88 -11.24 -5.57
C ASN A 210 1.24 -9.78 -5.87
N PRO A 211 2.03 -9.49 -6.92
CA PRO A 211 2.36 -8.11 -7.26
C PRO A 211 1.11 -7.27 -7.52
N LEU A 212 0.98 -6.14 -6.82
CA LEU A 212 -0.13 -5.21 -6.99
C LEU A 212 -0.01 -4.38 -8.28
N GLY A 213 1.18 -4.32 -8.88
CA GLY A 213 1.44 -3.56 -10.10
C GLY A 213 1.28 -2.04 -9.93
N VAL A 214 1.34 -1.56 -8.69
CA VAL A 214 1.22 -0.12 -8.38
C VAL A 214 2.52 0.56 -8.78
N THR A 215 2.42 1.76 -9.35
CA THR A 215 3.60 2.58 -9.65
C THR A 215 3.42 3.96 -9.05
N TYR A 216 4.41 4.38 -8.26
CA TYR A 216 4.45 5.70 -7.66
C TYR A 216 5.61 6.50 -8.22
N GLY A 217 5.32 7.65 -8.84
CA GLY A 217 6.34 8.54 -9.42
C GLY A 217 7.04 8.05 -10.67
N ALA A 218 6.42 7.13 -11.44
CA ALA A 218 6.96 6.61 -12.69
C ALA A 218 7.15 7.67 -13.80
N THR A 219 6.47 8.82 -13.71
CA THR A 219 6.62 9.95 -14.64
C THR A 219 7.53 11.02 -14.02
N PRO A 220 8.77 11.22 -14.52
CA PRO A 220 9.70 12.21 -13.99
C PRO A 220 9.11 13.62 -13.95
N ASN A 221 9.39 14.36 -12.88
CA ASN A 221 8.95 15.76 -12.66
C ASN A 221 7.44 15.98 -12.55
N THR A 222 6.68 14.94 -12.21
CA THR A 222 5.25 15.13 -11.89
C THR A 222 5.12 15.69 -10.47
N PRO A 223 4.54 16.90 -10.27
CA PRO A 223 4.34 17.45 -8.93
C PRO A 223 3.52 16.54 -8.02
N ALA A 224 2.67 15.68 -8.61
CA ALA A 224 1.81 14.73 -7.89
C ALA A 224 2.56 13.59 -7.17
N THR A 225 3.85 13.39 -7.43
CA THR A 225 4.66 12.31 -6.83
C THR A 225 6.04 12.87 -6.43
N TRP A 226 6.06 14.11 -5.96
CA TRP A 226 7.29 14.84 -5.66
C TRP A 226 8.13 14.16 -4.56
N ASP A 227 7.47 13.40 -3.70
CA ASP A 227 7.97 12.64 -2.56
C ASP A 227 8.41 11.22 -2.90
N ALA A 228 8.20 10.77 -4.15
CA ALA A 228 8.52 9.43 -4.64
C ALA A 228 9.96 8.96 -4.36
N THR A 229 10.89 9.91 -4.26
CA THR A 229 12.31 9.69 -3.91
C THR A 229 12.73 10.35 -2.59
N LYS A 230 11.81 11.07 -1.94
CA LYS A 230 12.06 11.81 -0.69
C LYS A 230 11.67 11.01 0.54
N ILE A 231 10.72 10.10 0.39
CA ILE A 231 10.31 9.18 1.45
C ILE A 231 10.98 7.84 1.19
N GLN A 232 11.69 7.37 2.21
CA GLN A 232 12.37 6.08 2.22
C GLN A 232 11.79 5.22 3.31
N GLY A 233 11.67 3.93 3.03
CA GLY A 233 11.23 2.93 3.98
C GLY A 233 11.96 1.62 3.83
N CYS A 234 11.71 0.74 4.79
CA CYS A 234 12.38 -0.54 4.85
C CYS A 234 11.63 -1.60 4.07
N ASP A 235 12.27 -2.11 3.03
CA ASP A 235 11.89 -3.34 2.36
C ASP A 235 12.47 -4.52 3.14
N CYS A 236 11.63 -5.24 3.85
CA CYS A 236 12.05 -6.29 4.75
C CYS A 236 12.43 -7.56 3.99
N ILE A 237 13.55 -8.17 4.37
CA ILE A 237 14.01 -9.40 3.76
C ILE A 237 12.99 -10.50 4.07
N THR A 238 12.26 -10.90 3.05
CA THR A 238 11.32 -12.01 3.08
C THR A 238 12.05 -13.33 2.88
N ASN A 239 12.96 -13.67 3.81
CA ASN A 239 13.60 -14.98 3.76
C ASN A 239 12.54 -16.07 3.95
N GLY A 240 12.49 -17.01 3.01
CA GLY A 240 11.76 -18.25 3.17
C GLY A 240 12.45 -19.12 4.22
N TYR A 241 12.03 -18.98 5.48
CA TYR A 241 12.20 -19.93 6.60
C TYR A 241 13.29 -19.66 7.65
N PHE A 242 12.92 -19.30 8.90
CA PHE A 242 13.64 -19.70 10.14
C PHE A 242 12.71 -19.72 11.38
N GLY A 243 11.84 -20.73 11.47
CA GLY A 243 11.10 -21.07 12.69
C GLY A 243 11.26 -22.54 13.07
N PRO A 244 11.01 -22.96 14.32
CA PRO A 244 11.23 -24.35 14.79
C PRO A 244 10.25 -25.39 14.20
N TYR A 245 9.25 -24.94 13.45
CA TYR A 245 8.20 -25.76 12.83
C TYR A 245 8.45 -25.91 11.32
N GLU A 246 7.81 -26.85 10.66
CA GLU A 246 7.98 -27.07 9.21
C GLU A 246 7.20 -25.96 8.48
N ASN A 247 7.88 -25.16 7.64
CA ASN A 247 7.27 -24.14 6.76
C ASN A 247 6.77 -22.82 7.42
N ALA A 248 7.47 -22.29 8.43
CA ALA A 248 7.28 -20.87 8.82
C ALA A 248 7.72 -19.94 7.66
N TYR A 249 6.79 -19.18 7.10
CA TYR A 249 7.04 -18.23 6.01
C TYR A 249 7.43 -16.85 6.58
N GLY A 250 8.49 -16.23 6.05
CA GLY A 250 8.86 -14.84 6.34
C GLY A 250 9.54 -14.63 7.69
N ASP A 251 10.87 -14.49 7.69
CA ASP A 251 11.63 -14.16 8.90
C ASP A 251 11.27 -12.74 9.39
N PHE A 252 11.11 -11.77 8.48
CA PHE A 252 10.76 -10.37 8.76
C PHE A 252 9.94 -9.78 7.61
N THR A 253 8.66 -9.56 7.80
CA THR A 253 7.79 -8.83 6.84
C THR A 253 7.00 -7.72 7.52
N GLY A 254 7.14 -7.58 8.85
CA GLY A 254 6.28 -6.75 9.68
C GLY A 254 7.00 -5.56 10.30
N GLY A 255 6.36 -4.40 10.21
CA GLY A 255 6.80 -3.16 10.84
C GLY A 255 7.71 -2.33 9.92
N HIS A 256 7.57 -1.02 10.02
CA HIS A 256 8.33 0.00 9.26
C HIS A 256 9.87 -0.10 9.35
N ASP A 257 10.40 -0.92 10.27
CA ASP A 257 11.83 -1.08 10.55
C ASP A 257 12.35 -2.52 10.39
N CYS A 258 11.50 -3.46 9.93
CA CYS A 258 11.79 -4.88 9.80
C CYS A 258 12.21 -5.59 11.10
N TYR A 259 11.76 -5.05 12.24
CA TYR A 259 12.03 -5.65 13.53
C TYR A 259 11.06 -6.79 13.87
N MET A 260 9.78 -6.68 13.46
CA MET A 260 8.75 -7.64 13.82
C MET A 260 8.71 -8.83 12.87
N ARG A 261 8.57 -10.02 13.45
CA ARG A 261 8.37 -11.28 12.71
C ARG A 261 6.88 -11.48 12.37
N GLU A 262 6.60 -12.02 11.20
CA GLU A 262 5.29 -12.58 10.91
C GLU A 262 5.17 -14.00 11.46
N CYS A 263 3.93 -14.42 11.70
CA CYS A 263 3.64 -15.77 12.14
C CYS A 263 3.02 -16.60 11.01
N PRO A 264 3.11 -17.94 11.09
CA PRO A 264 2.48 -18.83 10.13
C PRO A 264 1.00 -18.50 9.93
N ARG A 265 0.55 -18.59 8.67
CA ARG A 265 -0.84 -18.40 8.28
C ARG A 265 -1.50 -19.74 7.98
N GLY A 266 -2.79 -19.82 8.31
CA GLY A 266 -3.58 -21.04 8.28
C GLY A 266 -5.04 -20.76 7.95
N ALA A 267 -5.76 -21.80 7.52
CA ALA A 267 -7.21 -21.74 7.38
C ALA A 267 -7.88 -21.71 8.74
N ASP A 268 -9.03 -21.07 8.84
CA ASP A 268 -9.87 -21.18 10.02
C ASP A 268 -10.39 -22.63 10.11
N PRO A 269 -10.14 -23.36 11.22
CA PRO A 269 -10.62 -24.72 11.38
C PRO A 269 -12.15 -24.86 11.29
N PHE A 270 -12.92 -23.80 11.56
CA PHE A 270 -14.38 -23.84 11.55
C PHE A 270 -15.01 -23.56 10.19
N GLU A 271 -14.22 -23.16 9.19
CA GLU A 271 -14.70 -23.03 7.82
C GLU A 271 -15.09 -24.40 7.25
N SER A 272 -16.32 -24.50 6.77
CA SER A 272 -16.87 -25.69 6.13
C SER A 272 -16.86 -25.53 4.61
N GLY A 273 -16.68 -26.64 3.87
CA GLY A 273 -16.71 -26.63 2.40
C GLY A 273 -15.49 -25.97 1.73
N LYS A 274 -14.42 -25.67 2.49
CA LYS A 274 -13.20 -25.06 1.96
C LYS A 274 -12.45 -25.98 0.98
N VAL A 275 -12.02 -25.42 -0.13
CA VAL A 275 -11.29 -26.12 -1.20
C VAL A 275 -9.93 -25.50 -1.43
N ASN A 276 -8.98 -26.33 -1.86
CA ASN A 276 -7.68 -25.87 -2.35
C ASN A 276 -7.86 -25.19 -3.70
N GLU A 277 -6.97 -24.22 -3.96
CA GLU A 277 -6.77 -23.65 -5.28
C GLU A 277 -6.36 -24.74 -6.27
N LYS A 278 -7.01 -24.75 -7.44
CA LYS A 278 -6.67 -25.65 -8.54
C LYS A 278 -6.55 -24.88 -9.82
N GLN A 279 -5.44 -25.11 -10.52
CA GLN A 279 -5.20 -24.57 -11.84
C GLN A 279 -5.07 -25.70 -12.86
N THR A 280 -5.35 -25.38 -14.11
CA THR A 280 -5.18 -26.27 -15.25
C THR A 280 -4.07 -25.77 -16.14
N LEU A 281 -3.21 -26.69 -16.55
CA LEU A 281 -2.18 -26.48 -17.54
C LEU A 281 -2.55 -27.29 -18.78
N THR A 282 -2.89 -26.62 -19.87
CA THR A 282 -3.21 -27.27 -21.14
C THR A 282 -2.05 -27.10 -22.11
N CYS A 283 -1.39 -28.20 -22.48
CA CYS A 283 -0.23 -28.19 -23.37
C CYS A 283 -0.46 -28.99 -24.66
N THR A 284 -0.17 -28.36 -25.80
CA THR A 284 -0.12 -28.99 -27.13
C THR A 284 1.27 -28.79 -27.73
N ALA A 285 2.13 -29.81 -27.61
CA ALA A 285 3.51 -29.82 -28.09
C ALA A 285 4.00 -31.26 -28.26
N ASP A 286 4.91 -31.51 -29.21
CA ASP A 286 5.57 -32.81 -29.41
C ASP A 286 7.07 -32.79 -29.10
N GLY A 287 7.60 -31.63 -28.70
CA GLY A 287 8.98 -31.45 -28.28
C GLY A 287 9.23 -30.11 -27.60
N GLY A 288 10.49 -29.87 -27.24
CA GLY A 288 10.90 -28.64 -26.58
C GLY A 288 10.76 -28.66 -25.06
N VAL A 289 10.89 -27.47 -24.46
CA VAL A 289 10.86 -27.25 -23.01
C VAL A 289 10.06 -25.99 -22.68
N PHE A 290 9.59 -25.90 -21.45
CA PHE A 290 8.94 -24.71 -20.91
C PHE A 290 9.33 -24.51 -19.43
N THR A 291 9.03 -23.34 -18.88
CA THR A 291 9.17 -23.05 -17.45
C THR A 291 7.88 -22.46 -16.89
N LEU A 292 7.60 -22.71 -15.62
CA LEU A 292 6.49 -22.11 -14.89
C LEU A 292 7.05 -21.10 -13.88
N THR A 293 6.35 -20.00 -13.64
CA THR A 293 6.75 -18.97 -12.69
C THR A 293 5.60 -18.62 -11.75
N PHE A 294 5.88 -18.66 -10.45
CA PHE A 294 4.95 -18.31 -9.38
C PHE A 294 5.61 -17.35 -8.40
N ARG A 295 5.00 -16.17 -8.19
CA ARG A 295 5.50 -15.11 -7.28
C ARG A 295 7.00 -14.82 -7.45
N GLY A 296 7.41 -14.60 -8.70
CA GLY A 296 8.79 -14.27 -9.05
C GLY A 296 9.77 -15.45 -9.08
N GLU A 297 9.40 -16.64 -8.61
CA GLU A 297 10.24 -17.83 -8.68
C GLU A 297 9.92 -18.67 -9.92
N THR A 298 10.93 -18.99 -10.71
CA THR A 298 10.80 -19.78 -11.95
C THR A 298 11.32 -21.20 -11.73
N THR A 299 10.57 -22.21 -12.18
CA THR A 299 10.97 -23.61 -12.10
C THR A 299 12.22 -23.88 -12.93
N ALA A 300 12.92 -24.97 -12.63
CA ALA A 300 13.82 -25.58 -13.60
C ALA A 300 13.05 -25.92 -14.90
N VAL A 301 13.77 -26.04 -16.02
CA VAL A 301 13.17 -26.36 -17.33
C VAL A 301 12.41 -27.69 -17.28
N ILE A 302 11.17 -27.67 -17.75
CA ILE A 302 10.28 -28.83 -17.81
C ILE A 302 10.19 -29.27 -19.28
N PRO A 303 10.58 -30.51 -19.62
CA PRO A 303 10.47 -30.99 -20.99
C PRO A 303 9.02 -31.30 -21.36
N ALA A 304 8.67 -31.14 -22.64
CA ALA A 304 7.31 -31.40 -23.14
C ALA A 304 6.82 -32.84 -22.88
N ASN A 305 7.75 -33.80 -22.84
CA ASN A 305 7.46 -35.20 -22.51
C ASN A 305 7.55 -35.51 -21.00
N ALA A 306 7.55 -34.51 -20.12
CA ALA A 306 7.62 -34.72 -18.68
C ALA A 306 6.39 -35.50 -18.18
N GLY A 307 6.63 -36.43 -17.25
CA GLY A 307 5.55 -37.07 -16.49
C GLY A 307 5.09 -36.24 -15.29
N PHE A 308 3.99 -36.65 -14.65
CA PHE A 308 3.43 -35.91 -13.50
C PHE A 308 4.45 -35.69 -12.38
N ALA A 309 5.31 -36.69 -12.10
CA ALA A 309 6.31 -36.60 -11.03
C ALA A 309 7.37 -35.52 -11.30
N GLN A 310 7.77 -35.32 -12.55
CA GLN A 310 8.76 -34.30 -12.92
C GLN A 310 8.16 -32.90 -12.80
N VAL A 311 6.95 -32.69 -13.32
CA VAL A 311 6.22 -31.42 -13.17
C VAL A 311 6.01 -31.10 -11.69
N GLN A 312 5.59 -32.10 -10.91
CA GLN A 312 5.40 -31.95 -9.47
C GLN A 312 6.72 -31.58 -8.77
N SER A 313 7.83 -32.26 -9.06
CA SER A 313 9.12 -31.92 -8.45
C SER A 313 9.62 -30.53 -8.84
N ALA A 314 9.35 -30.08 -10.08
CA ALA A 314 9.76 -28.76 -10.55
C ALA A 314 8.99 -27.64 -9.82
N LEU A 315 7.69 -27.83 -9.59
CA LEU A 315 6.86 -26.90 -8.82
C LEU A 315 7.21 -26.93 -7.33
N GLN A 316 7.38 -28.12 -6.74
CA GLN A 316 7.72 -28.26 -5.30
C GLN A 316 9.13 -27.77 -4.96
N ALA A 317 9.98 -27.54 -5.96
CA ALA A 317 11.28 -26.89 -5.77
C ALA A 317 11.19 -25.37 -5.58
N LEU A 318 10.03 -24.76 -5.88
CA LEU A 318 9.77 -23.35 -5.58
C LEU A 318 9.39 -23.20 -4.11
N ASP A 319 10.08 -22.32 -3.40
CA ASP A 319 9.76 -21.98 -2.01
C ASP A 319 8.38 -21.33 -1.89
N SER A 320 7.93 -20.68 -2.96
CA SER A 320 6.59 -20.10 -3.12
C SER A 320 5.46 -21.11 -3.30
N VAL A 321 5.77 -22.38 -3.62
CA VAL A 321 4.77 -23.44 -3.84
C VAL A 321 4.87 -24.56 -2.79
N ARG A 322 6.08 -25.07 -2.50
CA ARG A 322 6.41 -26.17 -1.56
C ARG A 322 5.70 -27.50 -1.80
N THR A 323 4.39 -27.57 -1.59
CA THR A 323 3.59 -28.77 -1.86
C THR A 323 2.43 -28.47 -2.80
N ALA A 324 2.44 -29.19 -3.91
CA ALA A 324 1.37 -29.21 -4.90
C ALA A 324 1.19 -30.65 -5.38
N THR A 325 -0.05 -31.02 -5.68
CA THR A 325 -0.39 -32.31 -6.28
C THR A 325 -0.64 -32.10 -7.76
N VAL A 326 0.11 -32.79 -8.61
CA VAL A 326 -0.07 -32.74 -10.05
C VAL A 326 -0.76 -33.99 -10.54
N THR A 327 -1.87 -33.82 -11.27
CA THR A 327 -2.65 -34.91 -11.86
C THR A 327 -2.64 -34.80 -13.37
N ILE A 328 -2.17 -35.86 -14.04
CA ILE A 328 -2.18 -36.03 -15.50
C ILE A 328 -2.93 -37.32 -15.81
N ALA A 329 -3.61 -37.39 -16.97
CA ALA A 329 -4.24 -38.62 -17.43
C ALA A 329 -3.23 -39.80 -17.43
N PRO A 330 -3.62 -41.00 -16.94
CA PRO A 330 -2.71 -42.13 -16.85
C PRO A 330 -2.03 -42.47 -18.18
N GLY A 331 -0.71 -42.63 -18.15
CA GLY A 331 0.09 -42.94 -19.34
C GLY A 331 0.35 -41.75 -20.28
N SER A 332 -0.11 -40.54 -19.93
CA SER A 332 0.14 -39.32 -20.70
C SER A 332 1.33 -38.53 -20.13
N THR A 333 1.95 -37.74 -20.99
CA THR A 333 2.95 -36.71 -20.62
C THR A 333 2.27 -35.34 -20.49
N VAL A 334 2.96 -34.36 -19.92
CA VAL A 334 2.40 -33.01 -19.70
C VAL A 334 1.95 -32.33 -20.99
N CYS A 335 2.65 -32.60 -22.11
CA CYS A 335 2.25 -32.17 -23.45
C CYS A 335 2.00 -33.37 -24.36
N GLY A 336 1.17 -33.17 -25.38
CA GLY A 336 1.00 -34.12 -26.48
C GLY A 336 0.69 -33.40 -27.80
N VAL A 337 0.64 -34.18 -28.89
CA VAL A 337 0.22 -33.68 -30.21
C VAL A 337 -1.25 -33.23 -30.23
N ALA A 338 -2.05 -33.73 -29.29
CA ALA A 338 -3.37 -33.22 -28.96
C ALA A 338 -3.32 -32.54 -27.58
N PRO A 339 -4.22 -31.59 -27.28
CA PRO A 339 -4.22 -30.89 -26.00
C PRO A 339 -4.28 -31.86 -24.82
N VAL A 340 -3.27 -31.80 -23.96
CA VAL A 340 -3.26 -32.54 -22.69
C VAL A 340 -3.52 -31.55 -21.56
N THR A 341 -4.56 -31.81 -20.78
CA THR A 341 -4.88 -31.03 -19.59
C THR A 341 -4.28 -31.70 -18.36
N THR A 342 -3.46 -30.93 -17.65
CA THR A 342 -2.85 -31.28 -16.36
C THR A 342 -3.49 -30.44 -15.27
N THR A 343 -3.92 -31.06 -14.18
CA THR A 343 -4.46 -30.34 -13.01
C THR A 343 -3.37 -30.18 -11.96
N ILE A 344 -3.18 -28.95 -11.48
CA ILE A 344 -2.26 -28.59 -10.41
C ILE A 344 -3.11 -28.14 -9.23
N GLU A 345 -3.06 -28.88 -8.13
CA GLU A 345 -3.71 -28.51 -6.87
C GLU A 345 -2.66 -28.01 -5.88
N PHE A 346 -2.78 -26.77 -5.43
CA PHE A 346 -1.90 -26.21 -4.41
C PHE A 346 -2.35 -26.73 -3.05
N THR A 347 -1.52 -27.56 -2.41
CA THR A 347 -1.89 -28.20 -1.14
C THR A 347 -1.31 -27.49 0.07
N PHE A 348 -0.21 -26.76 -0.11
CA PHE A 348 0.37 -25.93 0.95
C PHE A 348 -0.28 -24.54 1.02
N MET A 349 -0.38 -23.88 -0.13
CA MET A 349 -0.87 -22.50 -0.23
C MET A 349 -2.40 -22.47 -0.07
N GLN A 350 -2.89 -21.41 0.54
CA GLN A 350 -4.31 -21.24 0.87
C GLN A 350 -4.83 -19.91 0.34
N GLY A 351 -6.12 -19.86 0.07
CA GLY A 351 -6.80 -18.74 -0.58
C GLY A 351 -6.76 -18.85 -2.10
N ASP A 352 -7.37 -17.85 -2.74
CA ASP A 352 -7.30 -17.60 -4.18
C ASP A 352 -5.86 -17.23 -4.54
N LEU A 353 -5.26 -17.98 -5.48
CA LEU A 353 -3.88 -17.76 -5.93
C LEU A 353 -3.89 -17.37 -7.41
N PRO A 354 -3.01 -16.45 -7.83
CA PRO A 354 -2.96 -16.04 -9.22
C PRO A 354 -2.53 -17.22 -10.11
N PRO A 355 -2.98 -17.23 -11.37
CA PRO A 355 -2.54 -18.22 -12.35
C PRO A 355 -1.01 -18.27 -12.48
N LEU A 356 -0.45 -19.47 -12.61
CA LEU A 356 0.95 -19.64 -12.96
C LEU A 356 1.25 -18.96 -14.30
N SER A 357 2.29 -18.12 -14.31
CA SER A 357 2.85 -17.60 -15.56
C SER A 357 3.83 -18.62 -16.15
N TYR A 358 4.10 -18.54 -17.45
CA TYR A 358 4.94 -19.51 -18.14
C TYR A 358 5.75 -18.89 -19.28
N ASP A 359 6.90 -19.51 -19.57
CA ASP A 359 7.63 -19.30 -20.83
C ASP A 359 7.59 -20.61 -21.63
N ALA A 360 6.90 -20.54 -22.76
CA ALA A 360 6.69 -21.63 -23.71
C ALA A 360 7.41 -21.38 -25.06
N SER A 361 8.29 -20.39 -25.15
CA SER A 361 8.97 -19.99 -26.39
C SER A 361 9.82 -21.09 -27.01
N ALA A 362 10.27 -22.04 -26.19
CA ALA A 362 11.08 -23.18 -26.60
C ALA A 362 10.26 -24.48 -26.84
N LEU A 363 8.92 -24.42 -26.78
CA LEU A 363 8.08 -25.56 -27.16
C LEU A 363 7.97 -25.69 -28.68
N THR A 364 7.90 -26.93 -29.15
CA THR A 364 7.75 -27.24 -30.57
C THR A 364 6.57 -28.17 -30.83
N LEU A 365 5.92 -27.98 -31.97
CA LEU A 365 4.91 -28.87 -32.49
C LEU A 365 5.17 -29.05 -33.99
N THR A 366 5.36 -30.29 -34.45
CA THR A 366 5.72 -30.53 -35.88
C THR A 366 4.60 -30.12 -36.83
N ALA A 367 3.34 -30.23 -36.39
CA ALA A 367 2.16 -30.00 -37.22
C ALA A 367 1.63 -28.55 -37.20
N SER A 368 2.02 -27.73 -36.22
CA SER A 368 1.48 -26.38 -36.01
C SER A 368 2.34 -25.59 -35.02
N THR A 369 1.86 -24.47 -34.50
CA THR A 369 2.49 -23.76 -33.38
C THR A 369 2.18 -24.48 -32.07
N ALA A 370 3.20 -24.69 -31.22
CA ALA A 370 2.99 -25.20 -29.88
C ALA A 370 2.20 -24.21 -29.03
N VAL A 371 1.33 -24.72 -28.16
CA VAL A 371 0.48 -23.90 -27.29
C VAL A 371 0.57 -24.42 -25.87
N LEU A 372 0.79 -23.52 -24.93
CA LEU A 372 0.67 -23.75 -23.49
C LEU A 372 -0.30 -22.72 -22.94
N LEU A 373 -1.24 -23.15 -22.11
CA LEU A 373 -2.22 -22.28 -21.45
C LEU A 373 -2.32 -22.67 -19.98
N VAL A 374 -2.48 -21.66 -19.12
CA VAL A 374 -2.77 -21.84 -17.69
C VAL A 374 -4.07 -21.12 -17.39
N ASP A 375 -5.04 -21.85 -16.85
CA ASP A 375 -6.35 -21.33 -16.46
C ASP A 375 -6.69 -21.78 -15.04
N GLU A 376 -7.43 -20.95 -14.30
CA GLU A 376 -8.00 -21.30 -13.00
C GLU A 376 -9.12 -22.35 -13.18
N LEU A 377 -9.07 -23.42 -12.39
CA LEU A 377 -10.10 -24.48 -12.37
C LEU A 377 -11.00 -24.37 -11.14
N VAL A 378 -10.42 -24.08 -9.97
CA VAL A 378 -11.14 -23.91 -8.71
C VAL A 378 -10.45 -22.81 -7.92
N GLU A 379 -11.18 -21.72 -7.67
CA GLU A 379 -10.79 -20.66 -6.74
C GLU A 379 -10.64 -21.23 -5.32
N GLY A 380 -9.47 -21.04 -4.72
CA GLY A 380 -9.15 -21.47 -3.37
C GLY A 380 -9.94 -20.69 -2.32
N THR A 381 -10.78 -21.37 -1.55
CA THR A 381 -11.63 -20.71 -0.53
C THR A 381 -11.13 -20.85 0.90
N LYS A 382 -10.02 -21.58 1.11
CA LYS A 382 -9.39 -21.69 2.43
C LYS A 382 -8.91 -20.31 2.89
N ALA A 383 -9.29 -19.89 4.09
CA ALA A 383 -8.68 -18.71 4.68
C ALA A 383 -7.14 -18.83 4.76
N ASN A 384 -6.47 -17.69 4.66
CA ASN A 384 -5.03 -17.57 4.84
C ASN A 384 -4.74 -16.52 5.93
N ILE A 385 -5.12 -16.84 7.16
CA ILE A 385 -5.14 -15.91 8.29
C ILE A 385 -3.98 -16.22 9.25
N GLU A 386 -3.36 -15.18 9.80
CA GLU A 386 -2.33 -15.31 10.83
C GLU A 386 -2.82 -16.17 12.01
N CYS A 387 -2.05 -17.20 12.32
CA CYS A 387 -2.36 -18.18 13.36
C CYS A 387 -3.77 -18.78 13.24
N SER A 388 -4.31 -18.92 12.02
CA SER A 388 -5.67 -19.43 11.76
C SER A 388 -6.79 -18.70 12.52
N ALA A 389 -6.54 -17.48 13.02
CA ALA A 389 -7.39 -16.79 14.00
C ALA A 389 -7.62 -17.57 15.32
N ARG A 390 -6.73 -18.51 15.65
CA ARG A 390 -6.78 -19.39 16.84
C ARG A 390 -5.52 -19.30 17.70
N GLY A 391 -4.71 -18.27 17.50
CA GLY A 391 -3.57 -17.98 18.34
C GLY A 391 -3.19 -16.50 18.29
N VAL A 392 -2.27 -16.12 19.15
CA VAL A 392 -1.65 -14.79 19.15
C VAL A 392 -0.24 -14.93 18.62
N CYS A 393 0.11 -14.11 17.62
CA CYS A 393 1.47 -14.08 17.09
C CYS A 393 2.44 -13.41 18.07
N ASP A 394 3.48 -14.12 18.51
CA ASP A 394 4.62 -13.50 19.19
C ASP A 394 5.55 -12.88 18.14
N ARG A 395 5.49 -11.55 18.01
CA ARG A 395 6.28 -10.77 17.05
C ARG A 395 7.79 -10.83 17.26
N SER A 396 8.26 -11.28 18.42
CA SER A 396 9.69 -11.41 18.69
C SER A 396 10.26 -12.74 18.19
N THR A 397 9.45 -13.80 18.19
CA THR A 397 9.85 -15.16 17.81
C THR A 397 9.26 -15.63 16.47
N GLY A 398 8.16 -15.02 16.00
CA GLY A 398 7.43 -15.44 14.80
C GLY A 398 6.63 -16.73 15.03
N VAL A 399 6.30 -17.04 16.29
CA VAL A 399 5.58 -18.25 16.67
C VAL A 399 4.15 -17.91 17.09
N CYS A 400 3.18 -18.68 16.60
CA CYS A 400 1.80 -18.59 17.04
C CYS A 400 1.62 -19.25 18.41
N SER A 401 1.27 -18.47 19.42
CA SER A 401 0.80 -18.98 20.71
C SER A 401 -0.66 -19.42 20.59
N CYS A 402 -0.90 -20.72 20.43
CA CYS A 402 -2.25 -21.24 20.17
C CYS A 402 -3.16 -21.17 21.40
N PHE A 403 -4.43 -20.82 21.19
CA PHE A 403 -5.45 -20.87 22.23
C PHE A 403 -5.73 -22.31 22.68
N PRO A 404 -6.31 -22.51 23.88
CA PRO A 404 -6.73 -23.84 24.33
C PRO A 404 -7.58 -24.55 23.28
N TYR A 405 -7.31 -25.85 23.07
CA TYR A 405 -7.94 -26.71 22.06
C TYR A 405 -7.47 -26.51 20.62
N PHE A 406 -6.46 -25.66 20.37
CA PHE A 406 -5.89 -25.48 19.04
C PHE A 406 -4.41 -25.89 19.03
N LEU A 407 -4.03 -26.60 17.98
CA LEU A 407 -2.65 -27.01 17.72
C LEU A 407 -2.29 -26.74 16.26
N SER A 408 -1.00 -26.90 15.95
CA SER A 408 -0.47 -26.86 14.59
C SER A 408 -1.17 -27.85 13.66
N SER A 409 -1.58 -27.38 12.48
CA SER A 409 -2.27 -28.19 11.47
C SER A 409 -1.35 -28.67 10.35
N ASP A 410 -1.89 -29.55 9.50
CA ASP A 410 -1.32 -29.94 8.21
C ASP A 410 -1.89 -29.11 7.03
N GLY A 411 -2.75 -28.14 7.29
CA GLY A 411 -3.47 -27.36 6.26
C GLY A 411 -4.66 -28.08 5.62
N ALA A 412 -4.90 -29.35 5.97
CA ALA A 412 -5.99 -30.20 5.48
C ALA A 412 -6.98 -30.61 6.59
N GLY A 413 -6.88 -30.01 7.78
CA GLY A 413 -7.73 -30.28 8.93
C GLY A 413 -7.22 -31.40 9.84
N GLY A 414 -6.05 -31.96 9.53
CA GLY A 414 -5.31 -32.89 10.40
C GLY A 414 -4.28 -32.19 11.27
N LEU A 415 -3.71 -32.97 12.21
CA LEU A 415 -2.58 -32.53 13.02
C LEU A 415 -1.32 -32.48 12.15
N GLY A 416 -0.59 -31.38 12.19
CA GLY A 416 0.61 -31.21 11.38
C GLY A 416 1.62 -30.27 12.02
N ARG A 417 2.62 -29.84 11.23
CA ARG A 417 3.77 -29.07 11.69
C ARG A 417 3.84 -27.64 11.13
N ARG A 418 2.73 -27.08 10.61
CA ARG A 418 2.69 -25.71 10.07
C ARG A 418 2.86 -24.62 11.12
N GLY A 419 2.59 -24.90 12.40
CA GLY A 419 2.68 -23.92 13.48
C GLY A 419 1.59 -22.84 13.43
N ASP A 420 0.45 -23.13 12.78
CA ASP A 420 -0.59 -22.16 12.43
C ASP A 420 -1.83 -22.17 13.34
N CYS A 421 -1.89 -23.04 14.36
CA CYS A 421 -3.07 -23.22 15.23
C CYS A 421 -4.35 -23.67 14.49
N GLY A 422 -4.23 -24.22 13.29
CA GLY A 422 -5.38 -24.60 12.45
C GLY A 422 -6.04 -25.94 12.78
N TYR A 423 -5.53 -26.71 13.75
CA TYR A 423 -6.07 -28.02 14.11
C TYR A 423 -6.90 -27.97 15.40
N ILE A 424 -8.14 -28.46 15.35
CA ILE A 424 -9.01 -28.60 16.53
C ILE A 424 -8.60 -29.86 17.30
N SER A 425 -7.97 -29.66 18.46
CA SER A 425 -7.62 -30.73 19.38
C SER A 425 -8.85 -31.19 20.17
N PRO A 426 -9.09 -32.51 20.29
CA PRO A 426 -10.14 -33.04 21.16
C PRO A 426 -9.81 -32.88 22.66
N TYR A 427 -8.57 -32.51 22.99
CA TYR A 427 -8.08 -32.32 24.36
C TYR A 427 -7.62 -30.87 24.58
N PRO A 428 -7.83 -30.31 25.79
CA PRO A 428 -7.31 -28.98 26.12
C PRO A 428 -5.78 -28.99 26.08
N SER A 429 -5.19 -28.06 25.32
CA SER A 429 -3.76 -27.76 25.38
C SER A 429 -3.47 -27.10 26.72
N VAL A 430 -2.51 -27.66 27.48
CA VAL A 430 -2.31 -27.33 28.91
C VAL A 430 -1.56 -26.00 29.12
N THR A 431 -1.13 -25.35 28.05
CA THR A 431 -0.46 -24.04 28.02
C THR A 431 -0.68 -23.38 26.66
N LEU A 432 -0.68 -22.04 26.62
CA LEU A 432 -0.45 -21.28 25.38
C LEU A 432 0.94 -21.68 24.89
N SER A 433 1.01 -22.62 23.95
CA SER A 433 2.26 -23.10 23.35
C SER A 433 2.65 -22.21 22.20
#